data_AF-A0AAN7BVP0-F1
#
_entry.id   AF-A0AAN7BVP0-F1
#
_cell.length_a   1.000
_cell.length_b   1.000
_cell.length_c   1.000
_cell.angle_alpha   90.00
_cell.angle_beta   90.00
_cell.angle_gamma   90.00
#
_symmetry.space_group_name_H-M   'P 1'
#
loop_
_entity.id
_entity.type
_entity.pdbx_description
1 polymer ?
#
loop_
_entity_poly.entity_id
_entity_poly.type
_entity_poly.pdbx_seq_one_letter_code
_entity_poly.pdbx_strand_id
1 'polypeptide(L)'
;MSHTFVTVSALDAGHLTLPERLFVTDAVPDKRSTVPSLSFLIQHPSHGNIIFDLGIKRNIKDYTPAQQAHIAQRQPTITSPDCADSLRNNTNPLDPTKDINYIILSHVHWDHVGTPSDFPNSTFLVGSGTLDVLLNGAGPLYPSELFNHDELPFERTIEFPPIDENGPKKHTFTTSWTWKPLPTFPFTLDLFNDGSIHIIDAPGHLYGHINLLCRLSESKYVYLGGDCCHDPRILTGEKGIALYDDGKGGMRSVHVNTGIAEETLQKVREFTKESDAEVEVIVAHDGVWREKNRDRFWPGQLSKQTTSVPIMSRSPADIIAFIGLGVMGYPMAKNLRAGLGPDKTLLICDVNTEALERFIAETPKDQGPVEIVTNGHEAAKAANVIITMLPTSSSVKTVYLDPKTGIISSIITPSSSPKKLLLECGTIESDTIISLSKSLSPFPNLTFVDAPVSGGPMGAQNATLTFMVGCSPSSSSQVFPQVKSLLSYMGNRDGIFLCGDVGAGIAFKIINNYLSAITSLAASEALNIGVKAGLDPKLLTEVINASGGQCWVTSKSNPVPGVQEGVPSSRGYEGGFRVELCAKVLGMGTKLAKDVGARTVLDKPTLEAFGEVIADERYKGKDARVVYKWLNDQ
;
A
#
# COMPACT_ATOMS: atom_id res chain seq x y z
N MET A 1 20.72 25.64 -5.49
CA MET A 1 21.25 24.84 -6.61
C MET A 1 20.18 23.83 -6.97
N SER A 2 19.98 23.53 -8.25
CA SER A 2 19.06 22.48 -8.68
C SER A 2 19.54 21.14 -8.14
N HIS A 3 18.72 20.40 -7.39
CA HIS A 3 19.04 19.05 -6.95
C HIS A 3 18.67 18.05 -8.06
N THR A 4 19.56 17.11 -8.36
CA THR A 4 19.27 16.02 -9.31
C THR A 4 18.69 14.81 -8.58
N PHE A 5 17.70 14.17 -9.19
CA PHE A 5 17.06 12.95 -8.68
C PHE A 5 17.12 11.84 -9.73
N VAL A 6 17.24 10.60 -9.27
CA VAL A 6 17.19 9.40 -10.13
C VAL A 6 15.91 8.62 -9.91
N THR A 7 15.50 7.86 -10.92
CA THR A 7 14.55 6.76 -10.73
C THR A 7 15.33 5.47 -10.53
N VAL A 8 14.84 4.59 -9.66
CA VAL A 8 15.46 3.29 -9.40
C VAL A 8 14.38 2.24 -9.55
N SER A 9 14.68 1.11 -10.18
CA SER A 9 13.76 -0.03 -10.35
C SER A 9 14.50 -1.30 -9.97
N ALA A 10 13.85 -2.21 -9.22
CA ALA A 10 14.44 -3.51 -8.95
C ALA A 10 14.39 -4.39 -10.21
N LEU A 11 15.33 -5.32 -10.34
CA LEU A 11 15.39 -6.32 -11.40
C LEU A 11 15.51 -7.69 -10.74
N ASP A 12 14.75 -8.66 -11.24
CA ASP A 12 15.01 -10.05 -10.93
C ASP A 12 16.30 -10.46 -11.65
N ALA A 13 17.29 -10.97 -10.92
CA ALA A 13 18.55 -11.42 -11.50
C ALA A 13 18.99 -12.78 -10.92
N GLY A 14 18.00 -13.66 -10.72
CA GLY A 14 18.18 -15.02 -10.22
C GLY A 14 18.00 -15.18 -8.71
N HIS A 15 18.06 -16.44 -8.28
CA HIS A 15 17.95 -16.86 -6.88
C HIS A 15 18.93 -17.98 -6.56
N LEU A 16 19.38 -18.04 -5.31
CA LEU A 16 20.20 -19.11 -4.79
C LEU A 16 19.63 -19.64 -3.48
N THR A 17 19.91 -20.91 -3.18
CA THR A 17 19.44 -21.54 -1.94
C THR A 17 20.60 -22.02 -1.10
N LEU A 18 20.79 -21.45 0.08
CA LEU A 18 21.92 -21.74 0.96
C LEU A 18 21.47 -22.11 2.38
N PRO A 19 22.22 -22.96 3.11
CA PRO A 19 21.94 -23.25 4.51
C PRO A 19 22.08 -21.99 5.39
N GLU A 20 21.07 -21.71 6.22
CA GLU A 20 21.04 -20.51 7.08
C GLU A 20 22.25 -20.43 8.01
N ARG A 21 22.75 -21.58 8.47
CA ARG A 21 23.93 -21.68 9.35
C ARG A 21 25.22 -21.11 8.75
N LEU A 22 25.26 -20.84 7.45
CA LEU A 22 26.43 -20.23 6.80
C LEU A 22 26.45 -18.71 6.94
N PHE A 23 25.33 -18.06 7.25
CA PHE A 23 25.24 -16.59 7.22
C PHE A 23 24.49 -15.95 8.40
N VAL A 24 23.60 -16.64 9.12
CA VAL A 24 22.93 -16.10 10.33
C VAL A 24 23.23 -16.91 11.59
N THR A 25 23.38 -16.22 12.73
CA THR A 25 23.52 -16.87 14.04
C THR A 25 22.25 -17.62 14.45
N ASP A 26 22.40 -18.65 15.29
CA ASP A 26 21.31 -19.47 15.84
C ASP A 26 20.36 -20.00 14.74
N ALA A 27 20.93 -20.39 13.61
CA ALA A 27 20.21 -21.03 12.53
C ALA A 27 19.75 -22.43 12.95
N VAL A 28 18.59 -22.84 12.43
CA VAL A 28 18.16 -24.24 12.53
C VAL A 28 19.13 -25.10 11.68
N PRO A 29 19.77 -26.16 12.23
CA PRO A 29 20.92 -26.84 11.61
C PRO A 29 20.78 -27.26 10.14
N ASP A 30 19.56 -27.60 9.71
CA ASP A 30 19.27 -28.08 8.35
C ASP A 30 18.41 -27.12 7.52
N LYS A 31 18.06 -25.95 8.07
CA LYS A 31 17.23 -24.99 7.36
C LYS A 31 18.03 -24.35 6.24
N ARG A 32 17.44 -24.36 5.05
CA ARG A 32 17.94 -23.67 3.86
C ARG A 32 16.96 -22.58 3.47
N SER A 33 17.48 -21.48 2.98
CA SER A 33 16.68 -20.33 2.54
C SER A 33 17.03 -20.00 1.11
N THR A 34 16.01 -19.84 0.28
CA THR A 34 16.14 -19.34 -1.08
C THR A 34 16.04 -17.82 -1.03
N VAL A 35 17.10 -17.16 -1.48
CA VAL A 35 17.22 -15.69 -1.50
C VAL A 35 17.41 -15.20 -2.93
N PRO A 36 16.90 -14.01 -3.27
CA PRO A 36 17.17 -13.41 -4.57
C PRO A 36 18.62 -12.97 -4.68
N SER A 37 19.11 -12.78 -5.90
CA SER A 37 20.17 -11.82 -6.17
C SER A 37 19.54 -10.63 -6.89
N LEU A 38 19.32 -9.55 -6.16
CA LEU A 38 18.66 -8.36 -6.68
C LEU A 38 19.67 -7.50 -7.46
N SER A 39 19.26 -7.10 -8.65
CA SER A 39 19.90 -6.05 -9.44
C SER A 39 19.02 -4.81 -9.47
N PHE A 40 19.57 -3.64 -9.82
CA PHE A 40 18.79 -2.41 -9.91
C PHE A 40 19.08 -1.63 -11.19
N LEU A 41 18.03 -1.17 -11.86
CA LEU A 41 18.10 -0.18 -12.93
C LEU A 41 17.96 1.21 -12.33
N ILE A 42 18.96 2.06 -12.51
CA ILE A 42 18.97 3.45 -12.08
C ILE A 42 18.98 4.33 -13.33
N GLN A 43 17.97 5.19 -13.49
CA GLN A 43 17.91 6.11 -14.63
C GLN A 43 18.27 7.52 -14.18
N HIS A 44 19.36 8.03 -14.74
CA HIS A 44 19.86 9.37 -14.47
C HIS A 44 19.46 10.35 -15.60
N PRO A 45 18.87 11.51 -15.28
CA PRO A 45 18.35 12.43 -16.30
C PRO A 45 19.41 12.96 -17.28
N SER A 46 20.67 13.02 -16.85
CA SER A 46 21.79 13.55 -17.67
C SER A 46 22.86 12.51 -18.01
N HIS A 47 22.81 11.32 -17.42
CA HIS A 47 23.88 10.31 -17.55
C HIS A 47 23.38 8.95 -18.05
N GLY A 48 22.09 8.84 -18.37
CA GLY A 48 21.49 7.66 -18.97
C GLY A 48 21.20 6.55 -17.97
N ASN A 49 21.17 5.30 -18.45
CA ASN A 49 20.79 4.15 -17.61
C ASN A 49 22.03 3.48 -17.02
N ILE A 50 21.93 3.16 -15.74
CA ILE A 50 22.98 2.55 -14.93
C ILE A 50 22.40 1.28 -14.33
N ILE A 51 23.17 0.21 -14.30
CA ILE A 51 22.80 -1.02 -13.59
C ILE A 51 23.68 -1.14 -12.35
N PHE A 52 23.07 -1.48 -11.21
CA PHE A 52 23.78 -1.88 -10.00
C PHE A 52 23.59 -3.38 -9.77
N ASP A 53 24.71 -4.11 -9.84
CA ASP A 53 24.82 -5.57 -9.90
C ASP A 53 24.10 -6.25 -11.06
N LEU A 54 24.58 -7.42 -11.47
CA LEU A 54 24.04 -8.20 -12.59
C LEU A 54 23.45 -9.56 -12.18
N GLY A 55 23.57 -9.92 -10.90
CA GLY A 55 23.03 -11.15 -10.33
C GLY A 55 23.74 -12.42 -10.80
N ILE A 56 22.96 -13.48 -11.04
CA ILE A 56 23.45 -14.80 -11.43
C ILE A 56 23.48 -14.94 -12.96
N LYS A 57 24.53 -15.57 -13.52
CA LYS A 57 24.63 -15.90 -14.94
C LYS A 57 23.45 -16.74 -15.40
N ARG A 58 22.91 -16.40 -16.58
CA ARG A 58 21.86 -17.19 -17.25
C ARG A 58 22.22 -18.67 -17.38
N ASN A 59 23.49 -18.93 -17.72
CA ASN A 59 24.01 -20.28 -17.95
C ASN A 59 25.13 -20.61 -16.95
N ILE A 60 24.86 -21.55 -16.05
CA ILE A 60 25.81 -22.01 -15.02
C ILE A 60 27.11 -22.58 -15.62
N LYS A 61 27.08 -23.08 -16.87
CA LYS A 61 28.28 -23.62 -17.52
C LYS A 61 29.31 -22.55 -17.86
N ASP A 62 28.93 -21.28 -17.84
CA ASP A 62 29.81 -20.14 -18.12
C ASP A 62 30.58 -19.67 -16.87
N TYR A 63 30.39 -20.34 -15.73
CA TYR A 63 31.25 -20.24 -14.56
C TYR A 63 32.45 -21.19 -14.65
N THR A 64 33.54 -20.89 -13.94
CA THR A 64 34.70 -21.79 -13.85
C THR A 64 34.31 -23.13 -13.20
N PRO A 65 35.04 -24.24 -13.41
CA PRO A 65 34.75 -25.51 -12.75
C PRO A 65 34.69 -25.41 -11.21
N ALA A 66 35.54 -24.57 -10.61
CA ALA A 66 35.53 -24.36 -9.16
C ALA A 66 34.29 -23.58 -8.68
N GLN A 67 33.86 -22.56 -9.44
CA GLN A 67 32.59 -21.87 -9.20
C GLN A 67 31.40 -22.81 -9.37
N GLN A 68 31.37 -23.64 -10.42
CA GLN A 68 30.31 -24.64 -10.61
C GLN A 68 30.22 -25.61 -9.43
N ALA A 69 31.35 -26.09 -8.91
CA ALA A 69 31.39 -26.93 -7.71
C ALA A 69 30.88 -26.19 -6.47
N HIS A 70 31.18 -24.90 -6.34
CA HIS A 70 30.68 -24.03 -5.28
C HIS A 70 29.15 -23.83 -5.38
N ILE A 71 28.62 -23.62 -6.59
CA ILE A 71 27.20 -23.42 -6.88
C ILE A 71 26.38 -24.70 -6.70
N ALA A 72 26.99 -25.87 -6.95
CA ALA A 72 26.33 -27.17 -6.77
C ALA A 72 25.86 -27.39 -5.31
N GLN A 73 26.47 -26.72 -4.33
CA GLN A 73 26.06 -26.77 -2.92
C GLN A 73 24.91 -25.82 -2.58
N ARG A 74 24.48 -24.96 -3.53
CA ARG A 74 23.54 -23.85 -3.35
C ARG A 74 22.23 -24.01 -4.13
N GLN A 75 21.81 -25.27 -4.30
CA GLN A 75 20.62 -25.64 -5.05
C GLN A 75 19.32 -25.56 -4.21
N PRO A 76 18.16 -25.26 -4.85
CA PRO A 76 18.04 -24.87 -6.26
C PRO A 76 18.61 -23.46 -6.54
N THR A 77 19.24 -23.31 -7.70
CA THR A 77 19.62 -22.00 -8.28
C THR A 77 18.69 -21.69 -9.44
N ILE A 78 18.11 -20.49 -9.44
CA ILE A 78 17.23 -19.99 -10.50
C ILE A 78 18.01 -18.94 -11.28
N THR A 79 18.18 -19.15 -12.59
CA THR A 79 18.98 -18.26 -13.45
C THR A 79 18.14 -17.46 -14.45
N SER A 80 16.81 -17.59 -14.40
CA SER A 80 15.89 -16.85 -15.26
C SER A 80 14.69 -16.32 -14.46
N PRO A 81 14.30 -15.05 -14.65
CA PRO A 81 15.00 -14.07 -15.49
C PRO A 81 16.36 -13.69 -14.90
N ASP A 82 17.36 -13.55 -15.77
CA ASP A 82 18.63 -12.88 -15.41
C ASP A 82 18.48 -11.35 -15.59
N CYS A 83 19.48 -10.57 -15.19
CA CYS A 83 19.39 -9.11 -15.25
C CYS A 83 19.04 -8.60 -16.66
N ALA A 84 19.64 -9.17 -17.71
CA ALA A 84 19.38 -8.78 -19.09
C ALA A 84 17.96 -9.17 -19.55
N ASP A 85 17.47 -10.35 -19.17
CA ASP A 85 16.09 -10.77 -19.44
C ASP A 85 15.07 -9.86 -18.72
N SER A 86 15.36 -9.43 -17.49
CA SER A 86 14.51 -8.49 -16.74
C SER A 86 14.38 -7.12 -17.42
N LEU A 87 15.43 -6.65 -18.11
CA LEU A 87 15.39 -5.43 -18.91
C LEU A 87 14.58 -5.58 -20.20
N ARG A 88 14.65 -6.74 -20.85
CA ARG A 88 14.01 -7.01 -22.15
C ARG A 88 12.54 -7.42 -22.03
N ASN A 89 12.16 -8.15 -21.00
CA ASN A 89 10.87 -8.87 -20.94
C ASN A 89 9.80 -8.11 -20.14
N ASN A 90 9.44 -6.90 -20.59
CA ASN A 90 8.43 -6.07 -19.94
C ASN A 90 7.78 -5.08 -20.93
N THR A 91 6.85 -4.25 -20.46
CA THR A 91 6.09 -3.31 -21.30
C THR A 91 6.88 -2.09 -21.78
N ASN A 92 8.11 -1.88 -21.28
CA ASN A 92 9.01 -0.80 -21.69
C ASN A 92 10.44 -1.35 -21.83
N PRO A 93 10.69 -2.21 -22.83
CA PRO A 93 11.93 -2.97 -22.92
C PRO A 93 13.14 -2.04 -23.15
N LEU A 94 14.25 -2.34 -22.47
CA LEU A 94 15.56 -1.76 -22.74
C LEU A 94 16.45 -2.81 -23.39
N ASP A 95 17.20 -2.42 -24.41
CA ASP A 95 18.22 -3.23 -25.09
C ASP A 95 19.55 -3.11 -24.34
N PRO A 96 20.00 -4.16 -23.61
CA PRO A 96 21.26 -4.15 -22.85
C PRO A 96 22.48 -3.78 -23.69
N THR A 97 22.41 -4.00 -25.01
CA THR A 97 23.53 -3.71 -25.91
C THR A 97 23.68 -2.23 -26.25
N LYS A 98 22.67 -1.39 -26.00
CA LYS A 98 22.66 0.02 -26.43
C LYS A 98 22.22 0.99 -25.35
N ASP A 99 21.26 0.58 -24.53
CA ASP A 99 20.55 1.49 -23.64
C ASP A 99 21.20 1.64 -22.28
N ILE A 100 22.19 0.80 -21.94
CA ILE A 100 22.88 0.81 -20.64
C ILE A 100 24.26 1.44 -20.76
N ASN A 101 24.45 2.57 -20.07
CA ASN A 101 25.67 3.36 -20.10
C ASN A 101 26.72 2.83 -19.13
N TYR A 102 26.31 2.52 -17.90
CA TYR A 102 27.22 2.10 -16.83
C TYR A 102 26.71 0.85 -16.14
N ILE A 103 27.65 0.01 -15.71
CA ILE A 103 27.39 -1.12 -14.81
C ILE A 103 28.28 -0.93 -13.60
N ILE A 104 27.65 -0.77 -12.44
CA ILE A 104 28.33 -0.69 -11.16
C ILE A 104 28.18 -2.05 -10.49
N LEU A 105 29.27 -2.71 -10.17
CA LEU A 105 29.22 -3.93 -9.37
C LEU A 105 29.54 -3.58 -7.92
N SER A 106 28.68 -4.01 -6.99
CA SER A 106 28.95 -3.91 -5.56
C SER A 106 30.23 -4.64 -5.21
N HIS A 107 30.45 -5.81 -5.81
CA HIS A 107 31.66 -6.61 -5.72
C HIS A 107 31.66 -7.72 -6.79
N VAL A 108 32.78 -8.41 -6.94
CA VAL A 108 32.93 -9.52 -7.89
C VAL A 108 32.73 -10.88 -7.22
N HIS A 109 31.49 -11.29 -7.03
CA HIS A 109 31.14 -12.66 -6.61
C HIS A 109 30.16 -13.29 -7.60
N TRP A 110 30.13 -14.62 -7.65
CA TRP A 110 29.48 -15.37 -8.75
C TRP A 110 27.99 -15.04 -8.91
N ASP A 111 27.31 -14.68 -7.82
CA ASP A 111 25.91 -14.29 -7.76
C ASP A 111 25.66 -12.79 -7.90
N HIS A 112 26.68 -11.98 -8.21
CA HIS A 112 26.53 -10.54 -8.50
C HIS A 112 27.04 -10.15 -9.91
N VAL A 113 27.94 -10.92 -10.50
CA VAL A 113 28.60 -10.57 -11.78
C VAL A 113 27.74 -10.80 -13.01
N GLY A 114 26.71 -11.63 -12.93
CA GLY A 114 25.80 -11.95 -14.04
C GLY A 114 26.53 -12.26 -15.34
N THR A 115 25.99 -11.78 -16.47
CA THR A 115 26.55 -12.04 -17.82
C THR A 115 27.08 -10.72 -18.44
N PRO A 116 28.33 -10.27 -18.15
CA PRO A 116 28.86 -9.00 -18.65
C PRO A 116 28.85 -8.83 -20.18
N SER A 117 28.92 -9.95 -20.92
CA SER A 117 28.87 -9.96 -22.39
C SER A 117 27.53 -9.55 -22.98
N ASP A 118 26.43 -9.55 -22.20
CA ASP A 118 25.14 -9.00 -22.63
C ASP A 118 25.17 -7.47 -22.79
N PHE A 119 26.19 -6.79 -22.23
CA PHE A 119 26.32 -5.34 -22.18
C PHE A 119 27.59 -4.84 -22.87
N PRO A 120 27.80 -5.08 -24.18
CA PRO A 120 29.07 -4.82 -24.87
C PRO A 120 29.55 -3.36 -24.88
N ASN A 121 28.64 -2.39 -24.71
CA ASN A 121 28.95 -0.96 -24.84
C ASN A 121 29.01 -0.18 -23.51
N SER A 122 28.66 -0.81 -22.38
CA SER A 122 28.65 -0.13 -21.08
C SER A 122 30.06 0.10 -20.51
N THR A 123 30.24 1.06 -19.61
CA THR A 123 31.46 1.17 -18.79
C THR A 123 31.21 0.50 -17.44
N PHE A 124 32.10 -0.41 -17.05
CA PHE A 124 32.05 -1.09 -15.76
C PHE A 124 32.78 -0.24 -14.70
N LEU A 125 32.12 0.01 -13.58
CA LEU A 125 32.66 0.76 -12.44
C LEU A 125 32.68 -0.16 -11.22
N VAL A 126 33.83 -0.25 -10.57
CA VAL A 126 34.03 -1.18 -9.44
C VAL A 126 34.89 -0.53 -8.35
N GLY A 127 34.79 -1.00 -7.11
CA GLY A 127 35.65 -0.51 -6.04
C GLY A 127 37.11 -0.89 -6.24
N SER A 128 38.01 -0.11 -5.65
CA SER A 128 39.46 -0.37 -5.74
C SER A 128 39.84 -1.73 -5.15
N GLY A 129 40.63 -2.51 -5.90
CA GLY A 129 41.08 -3.85 -5.53
C GLY A 129 40.23 -4.97 -6.14
N THR A 130 39.16 -4.64 -6.87
CA THR A 130 38.29 -5.61 -7.54
C THR A 130 39.04 -6.40 -8.60
N LEU A 131 39.85 -5.73 -9.42
CA LEU A 131 40.63 -6.41 -10.48
C LEU A 131 41.72 -7.31 -9.89
N ASP A 132 42.30 -6.92 -8.75
CA ASP A 132 43.24 -7.76 -8.01
C ASP A 132 42.56 -9.03 -7.47
N VAL A 133 41.33 -8.92 -6.95
CA VAL A 133 40.54 -10.08 -6.50
C VAL A 133 40.26 -11.06 -7.65
N LEU A 134 39.94 -10.56 -8.85
CA LEU A 134 39.72 -11.43 -10.01
C LEU A 134 40.98 -12.22 -10.40
N LEU A 135 42.16 -11.63 -10.22
CA LEU A 135 43.45 -12.25 -10.56
C LEU A 135 43.98 -13.17 -9.46
N ASN A 136 43.90 -12.72 -8.20
CA ASN A 136 44.65 -13.27 -7.08
C ASN A 136 43.75 -13.86 -5.97
N GLY A 137 42.44 -13.68 -6.07
CA GLY A 137 41.47 -14.01 -5.03
C GLY A 137 41.53 -13.02 -3.85
N ALA A 138 40.72 -13.29 -2.82
CA ALA A 138 40.65 -12.49 -1.60
C ALA A 138 41.13 -13.29 -0.38
N GLY A 139 42.30 -13.95 -0.53
CA GLY A 139 42.95 -14.72 0.53
C GLY A 139 42.49 -16.18 0.62
N PRO A 140 42.85 -16.90 1.71
CA PRO A 140 42.59 -18.34 1.83
C PRO A 140 41.10 -18.71 1.84
N LEU A 141 40.24 -17.74 2.18
CA LEU A 141 38.79 -17.94 2.19
C LEU A 141 38.18 -17.99 0.79
N TYR A 142 38.73 -17.15 -0.08
CA TYR A 142 38.29 -16.88 -1.44
C TYR A 142 39.51 -17.01 -2.36
N PRO A 143 39.94 -18.25 -2.66
CA PRO A 143 41.12 -18.45 -3.48
C PRO A 143 40.82 -18.07 -4.94
N SER A 144 41.87 -17.81 -5.73
CA SER A 144 41.74 -17.26 -7.10
C SER A 144 40.91 -18.15 -8.03
N GLU A 145 40.83 -19.46 -7.79
CA GLU A 145 40.04 -20.37 -8.64
C GLU A 145 38.53 -20.11 -8.55
N LEU A 146 38.05 -19.45 -7.48
CA LEU A 146 36.65 -19.03 -7.34
C LEU A 146 36.32 -17.77 -8.14
N PHE A 147 37.31 -17.14 -8.76
CA PHE A 147 37.14 -15.97 -9.60
C PHE A 147 37.57 -16.28 -11.03
N ASN A 148 37.11 -15.45 -11.95
CA ASN A 148 37.53 -15.53 -13.33
C ASN A 148 38.30 -14.26 -13.69
N HIS A 149 39.57 -14.41 -14.07
CA HIS A 149 40.46 -13.29 -14.33
C HIS A 149 39.97 -12.33 -15.43
N ASP A 150 39.20 -12.85 -16.40
CA ASP A 150 38.63 -12.11 -17.52
C ASP A 150 37.11 -11.92 -17.39
N GLU A 151 36.56 -12.06 -16.17
CA GLU A 151 35.13 -11.88 -15.90
C GLU A 151 34.62 -10.51 -16.36
N LEU A 152 35.45 -9.46 -16.16
CA LEU A 152 35.15 -8.10 -16.55
C LEU A 152 35.99 -7.67 -17.77
N PRO A 153 35.40 -6.90 -18.69
CA PRO A 153 36.10 -6.42 -19.88
C PRO A 153 37.10 -5.32 -19.48
N PHE A 154 38.39 -5.69 -19.42
CA PHE A 154 39.47 -4.83 -18.91
C PHE A 154 39.48 -3.42 -19.51
N GLU A 155 39.35 -3.30 -20.84
CA GLU A 155 39.45 -2.01 -21.55
C GLU A 155 38.33 -1.01 -21.25
N ARG A 156 37.26 -1.45 -20.58
CA ARG A 156 36.11 -0.62 -20.21
C ARG A 156 35.68 -0.83 -18.77
N THR A 157 36.61 -1.31 -17.94
CA THR A 157 36.44 -1.42 -16.48
C THR A 157 37.30 -0.38 -15.79
N ILE A 158 36.70 0.41 -14.91
CA ILE A 158 37.34 1.49 -14.16
C ILE A 158 37.19 1.20 -12.67
N GLU A 159 38.31 1.13 -11.96
CA GLU A 159 38.31 1.09 -10.49
C GLU A 159 38.20 2.52 -9.92
N PHE A 160 37.35 2.69 -8.91
CA PHE A 160 37.34 3.91 -8.10
C PHE A 160 38.70 4.13 -7.42
N PRO A 161 39.05 5.38 -7.03
CA PRO A 161 40.29 5.65 -6.32
C PRO A 161 40.43 4.79 -5.05
N PRO A 162 41.64 4.34 -4.69
CA PRO A 162 41.84 3.66 -3.42
C PRO A 162 41.60 4.61 -2.23
N ILE A 163 41.13 4.07 -1.12
CA ILE A 163 40.92 4.81 0.13
C ILE A 163 42.24 4.97 0.91
N ASP A 164 43.12 3.96 0.82
CA ASP A 164 44.47 3.98 1.37
C ASP A 164 45.49 3.82 0.24
N GLU A 165 46.49 4.71 0.19
CA GLU A 165 47.59 4.65 -0.78
C GLU A 165 48.44 3.36 -0.65
N ASN A 166 48.35 2.65 0.49
CA ASN A 166 49.03 1.38 0.76
C ASN A 166 48.16 0.13 0.46
N GLY A 167 46.97 0.30 -0.11
CA GLY A 167 46.04 -0.79 -0.46
C GLY A 167 46.48 -1.66 -1.66
N PRO A 168 45.66 -2.66 -2.06
CA PRO A 168 45.93 -3.53 -3.21
C PRO A 168 46.28 -2.76 -4.48
N LYS A 169 47.20 -3.30 -5.28
CA LYS A 169 47.87 -2.58 -6.38
C LYS A 169 46.89 -2.23 -7.51
N LYS A 170 46.90 -0.95 -7.88
CA LYS A 170 46.14 -0.33 -8.97
C LYS A 170 46.29 -1.09 -10.30
N HIS A 171 45.19 -1.29 -11.02
CA HIS A 171 45.22 -1.27 -12.48
C HIS A 171 44.84 0.14 -12.98
N THR A 172 45.72 0.70 -13.79
CA THR A 172 45.87 2.13 -14.08
C THR A 172 44.70 2.78 -14.83
N PHE A 173 43.90 3.60 -14.14
CA PHE A 173 43.29 4.81 -14.71
C PHE A 173 43.28 5.94 -13.66
N THR A 174 43.87 7.09 -13.97
CA THR A 174 43.69 8.31 -13.17
C THR A 174 42.26 8.81 -13.35
N THR A 175 41.45 8.73 -12.30
CA THR A 175 40.08 9.25 -12.29
C THR A 175 40.03 10.61 -11.57
N SER A 176 39.01 11.42 -11.87
CA SER A 176 38.77 12.72 -11.23
C SER A 176 37.99 12.63 -9.93
N TRP A 177 37.53 11.43 -9.55
CA TRP A 177 36.73 11.24 -8.35
C TRP A 177 37.58 11.37 -7.09
N THR A 178 36.93 11.81 -6.00
CA THR A 178 37.59 11.99 -4.70
C THR A 178 36.63 11.59 -3.60
N TRP A 179 37.11 10.79 -2.65
CA TRP A 179 36.36 10.40 -1.46
C TRP A 179 36.14 11.61 -0.55
N LYS A 180 34.91 11.78 -0.09
CA LYS A 180 34.45 12.81 0.85
C LYS A 180 33.57 12.15 1.92
N PRO A 181 33.60 12.63 3.16
CA PRO A 181 32.75 12.09 4.22
C PRO A 181 31.30 12.58 4.10
N LEU A 182 30.35 11.69 4.40
CA LEU A 182 29.01 12.02 4.89
C LEU A 182 28.98 11.76 6.42
N PRO A 183 28.01 12.31 7.19
CA PRO A 183 28.03 12.25 8.66
C PRO A 183 28.36 10.86 9.25
N THR A 184 27.76 9.80 8.68
CA THR A 184 27.97 8.42 9.15
C THR A 184 28.97 7.61 8.30
N PHE A 185 29.18 8.00 7.03
CA PHE A 185 30.05 7.27 6.11
C PHE A 185 31.34 8.05 5.86
N PRO A 186 32.51 7.56 6.35
CA PRO A 186 33.77 8.30 6.26
C PRO A 186 34.27 8.46 4.82
N PHE A 187 33.93 7.51 3.94
CA PHE A 187 34.36 7.49 2.54
C PHE A 187 33.14 7.32 1.63
N THR A 188 32.71 8.43 1.04
CA THR A 188 31.67 8.48 0.02
C THR A 188 32.16 9.24 -1.21
N LEU A 189 31.62 8.93 -2.38
CA LEU A 189 32.02 9.56 -3.63
C LEU A 189 30.76 9.87 -4.43
N ASP A 190 30.55 11.15 -4.75
CA ASP A 190 29.46 11.58 -5.63
C ASP A 190 29.83 11.29 -7.08
N LEU A 191 29.15 10.31 -7.68
CA LEU A 191 29.53 9.73 -8.97
C LEU A 191 29.52 10.77 -10.10
N PHE A 192 28.57 11.69 -10.06
CA PHE A 192 28.38 12.70 -11.11
C PHE A 192 28.57 14.14 -10.61
N ASN A 193 28.94 14.31 -9.33
CA ASN A 193 29.12 15.61 -8.69
C ASN A 193 27.86 16.49 -8.73
N ASP A 194 26.69 15.85 -8.64
CA ASP A 194 25.36 16.49 -8.62
C ASP A 194 24.47 16.02 -7.46
N GLY A 195 25.02 15.20 -6.56
CA GLY A 195 24.37 14.69 -5.36
C GLY A 195 23.33 13.60 -5.58
N SER A 196 23.21 13.07 -6.80
CA SER A 196 22.18 12.10 -7.16
C SER A 196 22.51 10.66 -6.75
N ILE A 197 23.77 10.24 -6.94
CA ILE A 197 24.25 8.88 -6.65
C ILE A 197 25.58 8.98 -5.91
N HIS A 198 25.62 8.49 -4.68
CA HIS A 198 26.85 8.38 -3.91
C HIS A 198 27.29 6.91 -3.86
N ILE A 199 28.54 6.67 -4.23
CA ILE A 199 29.25 5.43 -3.95
C ILE A 199 29.66 5.46 -2.47
N ILE A 200 29.38 4.39 -1.75
CA ILE A 200 29.71 4.21 -0.34
C ILE A 200 30.72 3.07 -0.22
N ASP A 201 31.86 3.34 0.41
CA ASP A 201 32.79 2.26 0.80
C ASP A 201 32.13 1.36 1.84
N ALA A 202 32.11 0.05 1.57
CA ALA A 202 31.42 -0.93 2.39
C ALA A 202 32.31 -2.16 2.65
N PRO A 203 33.44 -2.01 3.35
CA PRO A 203 34.42 -3.08 3.49
C PRO A 203 33.90 -4.21 4.39
N GLY A 204 34.55 -5.37 4.28
CA GLY A 204 34.30 -6.54 5.12
C GLY A 204 33.97 -7.80 4.33
N HIS A 205 33.12 -7.71 3.30
CA HIS A 205 32.75 -8.86 2.47
C HIS A 205 33.88 -9.30 1.54
N LEU A 206 34.18 -8.53 0.50
CA LEU A 206 35.33 -8.68 -0.40
C LEU A 206 36.09 -7.35 -0.53
N TYR A 207 37.34 -7.40 -0.99
CA TYR A 207 38.07 -6.18 -1.33
C TYR A 207 37.39 -5.46 -2.50
N GLY A 208 37.31 -4.14 -2.42
CA GLY A 208 36.58 -3.33 -3.39
C GLY A 208 35.05 -3.35 -3.22
N HIS A 209 34.52 -3.93 -2.15
CA HIS A 209 33.06 -3.95 -1.91
C HIS A 209 32.50 -2.55 -1.65
N ILE A 210 31.50 -2.16 -2.45
CA ILE A 210 30.84 -0.85 -2.41
C ILE A 210 29.31 -1.00 -2.38
N ASN A 211 28.64 0.00 -1.82
CA ASN A 211 27.19 0.14 -1.83
C ASN A 211 26.79 1.49 -2.46
N LEU A 212 25.51 1.67 -2.79
CA LEU A 212 25.01 2.92 -3.36
C LEU A 212 24.03 3.63 -2.42
N LEU A 213 24.09 4.95 -2.40
CA LEU A 213 23.05 5.80 -1.85
C LEU A 213 22.49 6.69 -2.98
N CYS A 214 21.26 6.42 -3.40
CA CYS A 214 20.60 7.10 -4.50
C CYS A 214 19.55 8.08 -3.98
N ARG A 215 19.56 9.32 -4.48
CA ARG A 215 18.60 10.35 -4.13
C ARG A 215 17.37 10.27 -5.04
N LEU A 216 16.22 9.97 -4.46
CA LEU A 216 14.95 9.79 -5.18
C LEU A 216 14.09 11.05 -5.19
N SER A 217 14.20 11.88 -4.16
CA SER A 217 13.52 13.18 -4.05
C SER A 217 14.26 14.09 -3.05
N GLU A 218 13.68 15.26 -2.74
CA GLU A 218 14.25 16.18 -1.75
C GLU A 218 14.46 15.54 -0.38
N SER A 219 13.53 14.66 0.03
CA SER A 219 13.49 14.07 1.36
C SER A 219 13.59 12.54 1.37
N LYS A 220 13.90 11.91 0.23
CA LYS A 220 13.94 10.44 0.12
C LYS A 220 15.18 9.93 -0.59
N TYR A 221 15.80 8.94 0.03
CA TYR A 221 16.94 8.19 -0.49
C TYR A 221 16.65 6.70 -0.44
N VAL A 222 17.37 5.95 -1.29
CA VAL A 222 17.49 4.51 -1.16
C VAL A 222 18.95 4.12 -1.02
N TYR A 223 19.26 3.30 -0.03
CA TYR A 223 20.55 2.64 0.14
C TYR A 223 20.45 1.23 -0.47
N LEU A 224 21.25 0.97 -1.50
CA LEU A 224 21.35 -0.33 -2.16
C LEU A 224 22.62 -1.03 -1.70
N GLY A 225 22.45 -2.10 -0.93
CA GLY A 225 23.52 -2.91 -0.40
C GLY A 225 23.75 -4.20 -1.19
N GLY A 226 24.99 -4.49 -1.56
CA GLY A 226 25.41 -5.83 -1.94
C GLY A 226 25.50 -6.75 -0.71
N ASP A 227 26.51 -7.61 -0.67
CA ASP A 227 26.76 -8.59 0.40
C ASP A 227 27.34 -7.98 1.69
N CYS A 228 26.88 -6.79 2.05
CA CYS A 228 27.07 -6.24 3.40
C CYS A 228 26.35 -7.09 4.46
N CYS A 229 25.23 -7.73 4.10
CA CYS A 229 24.64 -8.84 4.85
C CYS A 229 23.75 -9.71 3.93
N HIS A 230 23.61 -10.99 4.28
CA HIS A 230 22.89 -11.97 3.46
C HIS A 230 21.47 -12.28 4.00
N ASP A 231 21.06 -11.60 5.06
CA ASP A 231 19.73 -11.71 5.67
C ASP A 231 19.35 -10.38 6.33
N PRO A 232 18.14 -9.84 6.08
CA PRO A 232 17.69 -8.57 6.65
C PRO A 232 17.62 -8.57 8.18
N ARG A 233 17.53 -9.74 8.82
CA ARG A 233 17.60 -9.86 10.28
C ARG A 233 18.97 -9.52 10.83
N ILE A 234 20.02 -9.69 10.02
CA ILE A 234 21.35 -9.17 10.36
C ILE A 234 21.30 -7.65 10.31
N LEU A 235 20.72 -7.04 9.28
CA LEU A 235 20.60 -5.58 9.20
C LEU A 235 19.81 -4.97 10.38
N THR A 236 18.74 -5.63 10.85
CA THR A 236 17.95 -5.14 12.00
C THR A 236 18.60 -5.40 13.36
N GLY A 237 19.58 -6.29 13.42
CA GLY A 237 20.22 -6.73 14.66
C GLY A 237 19.48 -7.86 15.40
N GLU A 238 18.43 -8.43 14.80
CA GLU A 238 17.77 -9.64 15.31
C GLU A 238 18.71 -10.86 15.25
N LYS A 239 19.60 -10.91 14.24
CA LYS A 239 20.60 -11.94 14.03
C LYS A 239 22.00 -11.35 13.88
N GLY A 240 23.03 -12.13 14.18
CA GLY A 240 24.43 -11.81 13.89
C GLY A 240 24.92 -12.47 12.60
N ILE A 241 26.15 -12.15 12.20
CA ILE A 241 26.85 -12.84 11.11
C ILE A 241 27.33 -14.20 11.63
N ALA A 242 26.99 -15.28 10.92
CA ALA A 242 27.42 -16.62 11.32
C ALA A 242 28.92 -16.85 11.07
N LEU A 243 29.52 -17.61 11.99
CA LEU A 243 30.76 -18.31 11.73
C LEU A 243 30.47 -19.81 11.61
N TYR A 244 31.08 -20.49 10.64
CA TYR A 244 30.88 -21.92 10.40
C TYR A 244 32.19 -22.67 10.14
N ASP A 245 32.25 -23.94 10.53
CA ASP A 245 33.37 -24.84 10.21
C ASP A 245 33.17 -25.44 8.82
N ASP A 246 34.18 -25.34 7.96
CA ASP A 246 34.21 -25.91 6.61
C ASP A 246 35.03 -27.21 6.51
N GLY A 247 35.51 -27.72 7.64
CA GLY A 247 36.33 -28.92 7.73
C GLY A 247 37.82 -28.69 7.43
N LYS A 248 38.28 -27.43 7.32
CA LYS A 248 39.71 -27.10 7.06
C LYS A 248 40.46 -26.55 8.27
N GLY A 249 39.87 -26.62 9.47
CA GLY A 249 40.50 -26.23 10.72
C GLY A 249 40.38 -24.73 10.98
N GLY A 250 39.27 -24.34 11.61
CA GLY A 250 38.96 -22.96 11.97
C GLY A 250 37.50 -22.61 11.65
N MET A 251 37.04 -21.48 12.19
CA MET A 251 35.72 -20.94 11.87
C MET A 251 35.83 -19.95 10.72
N ARG A 252 34.95 -20.04 9.73
CA ARG A 252 34.90 -19.21 8.52
C ARG A 252 33.63 -18.38 8.50
N SER A 253 33.66 -17.31 7.72
CA SER A 253 32.52 -16.44 7.45
C SER A 253 32.34 -16.30 5.94
N VAL A 254 31.15 -15.89 5.53
CA VAL A 254 30.87 -15.38 4.17
C VAL A 254 31.46 -13.98 3.93
N HIS A 255 32.20 -13.44 4.90
CA HIS A 255 32.93 -12.17 4.80
C HIS A 255 34.42 -12.43 5.01
N VAL A 256 35.28 -11.83 4.18
CA VAL A 256 36.74 -11.86 4.34
C VAL A 256 37.15 -11.32 5.72
N ASN A 257 36.47 -10.28 6.20
CA ASN A 257 36.64 -9.75 7.55
C ASN A 257 35.28 -9.49 8.21
N THR A 258 34.90 -10.37 9.13
CA THR A 258 33.60 -10.31 9.83
C THR A 258 33.46 -9.07 10.72
N GLY A 259 34.50 -8.70 11.46
CA GLY A 259 34.44 -7.53 12.34
C GLY A 259 34.26 -6.23 11.56
N ILE A 260 34.97 -6.08 10.43
CA ILE A 260 34.79 -4.91 9.54
C ILE A 260 33.39 -4.93 8.91
N ALA A 261 32.86 -6.10 8.52
CA ALA A 261 31.49 -6.19 8.00
C ALA A 261 30.44 -5.78 9.05
N GLU A 262 30.63 -6.16 10.32
CA GLU A 262 29.77 -5.72 11.43
C GLU A 262 29.84 -4.20 11.64
N GLU A 263 31.03 -3.59 11.57
CA GLU A 263 31.19 -2.13 11.62
C GLU A 263 30.50 -1.42 10.44
N THR A 264 30.60 -1.98 9.24
CA THR A 264 29.89 -1.47 8.05
C THR A 264 28.38 -1.49 8.26
N LEU A 265 27.82 -2.59 8.76
CA LEU A 265 26.39 -2.70 9.05
C LEU A 265 25.95 -1.75 10.17
N GLN A 266 26.79 -1.55 11.20
CA GLN A 266 26.52 -0.58 12.24
C GLN A 266 26.38 0.83 11.66
N LYS A 267 27.28 1.25 10.78
CA LYS A 267 27.20 2.56 10.10
C LYS A 267 25.92 2.69 9.26
N VAL A 268 25.48 1.64 8.57
CA VAL A 268 24.19 1.65 7.84
C VAL A 268 23.01 1.85 8.79
N ARG A 269 23.00 1.16 9.95
CA ARG A 269 21.95 1.33 10.97
C ARG A 269 21.96 2.71 11.63
N GLU A 270 23.13 3.31 11.82
CA GLU A 270 23.27 4.66 12.38
C GLU A 270 22.77 5.69 11.37
N PHE A 271 23.19 5.58 10.10
CA PHE A 271 22.80 6.50 9.04
C PHE A 271 21.28 6.55 8.84
N THR A 272 20.61 5.40 8.90
CA THR A 272 19.15 5.32 8.78
C THR A 272 18.40 5.91 9.97
N LYS A 273 19.01 6.00 11.16
CA LYS A 273 18.39 6.59 12.36
C LYS A 273 18.62 8.09 12.47
N GLU A 274 19.78 8.56 12.02
CA GLU A 274 20.21 9.95 12.20
C GLU A 274 19.87 10.85 11.00
N SER A 275 19.51 10.27 9.85
CA SER A 275 19.16 11.03 8.65
C SER A 275 17.85 11.80 8.80
N ASP A 276 17.89 13.10 8.54
CA ASP A 276 16.70 13.96 8.40
C ASP A 276 15.83 13.59 7.18
N ALA A 277 16.39 12.84 6.22
CA ALA A 277 15.68 12.30 5.07
C ALA A 277 15.25 10.84 5.29
N GLU A 278 14.16 10.44 4.66
CA GLU A 278 13.69 9.05 4.64
C GLU A 278 14.68 8.19 3.82
N VAL A 279 15.34 7.23 4.48
CA VAL A 279 16.26 6.29 3.82
C VAL A 279 15.67 4.88 3.87
N GLU A 280 15.35 4.32 2.71
CA GLU A 280 15.02 2.90 2.58
C GLU A 280 16.29 2.09 2.31
N VAL A 281 16.53 1.02 3.07
CA VAL A 281 17.68 0.13 2.85
C VAL A 281 17.20 -1.15 2.20
N ILE A 282 17.83 -1.53 1.09
CA ILE A 282 17.54 -2.77 0.37
C ILE A 282 18.86 -3.50 0.18
N VAL A 283 18.92 -4.76 0.60
CA VAL A 283 20.11 -5.61 0.44
C VAL A 283 19.83 -6.73 -0.56
N ALA A 284 20.87 -7.15 -1.28
CA ALA A 284 20.76 -8.03 -2.45
C ALA A 284 19.95 -9.32 -2.23
N HIS A 285 20.04 -9.88 -1.02
CA HIS A 285 19.42 -11.16 -0.64
C HIS A 285 18.12 -11.03 0.18
N ASP A 286 17.50 -9.84 0.22
CA ASP A 286 16.24 -9.66 0.96
C ASP A 286 15.03 -10.23 0.21
N GLY A 287 14.75 -11.52 0.46
CA GLY A 287 13.57 -12.19 -0.08
C GLY A 287 12.24 -11.63 0.44
N VAL A 288 12.19 -11.11 1.67
CA VAL A 288 10.96 -10.56 2.24
C VAL A 288 10.61 -9.24 1.57
N TRP A 289 11.61 -8.39 1.35
CA TRP A 289 11.43 -7.14 0.60
C TRP A 289 10.98 -7.45 -0.83
N ARG A 290 11.63 -8.39 -1.53
CA ARG A 290 11.25 -8.77 -2.90
C ARG A 290 9.77 -9.15 -3.03
N GLU A 291 9.28 -10.06 -2.18
CA GLU A 291 7.89 -10.55 -2.28
C GLU A 291 6.87 -9.43 -2.03
N LYS A 292 7.19 -8.48 -1.15
CA LYS A 292 6.31 -7.35 -0.82
C LYS A 292 6.32 -6.21 -1.84
N ASN A 293 7.31 -6.17 -2.73
CA ASN A 293 7.60 -5.01 -3.59
C ASN A 293 7.65 -5.36 -5.08
N ARG A 294 6.91 -6.40 -5.51
CA ARG A 294 6.86 -6.85 -6.92
C ARG A 294 6.45 -5.75 -7.90
N ASP A 295 5.64 -4.78 -7.45
CA ASP A 295 5.22 -3.60 -8.21
C ASP A 295 6.35 -2.59 -8.47
N ARG A 296 7.48 -2.72 -7.77
CA ARG A 296 8.65 -1.82 -7.86
C ARG A 296 9.79 -2.42 -8.70
N PHE A 297 9.54 -3.59 -9.30
CA PHE A 297 10.43 -4.21 -10.29
C PHE A 297 10.16 -3.59 -11.66
N TRP A 298 11.20 -3.40 -12.47
CA TRP A 298 11.10 -2.80 -13.80
C TRP A 298 9.97 -3.46 -14.61
N PRO A 299 8.99 -2.68 -15.10
CA PRO A 299 9.02 -1.22 -15.34
C PRO A 299 8.52 -0.33 -14.20
N GLY A 300 8.18 -0.91 -13.04
CA GLY A 300 7.88 -0.17 -11.82
C GLY A 300 9.14 0.42 -11.16
N GLN A 301 8.95 1.37 -10.23
CA GLN A 301 10.04 2.15 -9.63
C GLN A 301 9.97 2.14 -8.09
N LEU A 302 11.14 2.28 -7.45
CA LEU A 302 11.32 2.30 -6.00
C LEU A 302 10.79 3.58 -5.39
N SER A 303 11.01 4.73 -6.02
CA SER A 303 10.12 5.84 -5.80
C SER A 303 8.78 5.42 -6.41
N LYS A 304 7.72 5.35 -5.61
CA LYS A 304 6.39 5.57 -6.17
C LYS A 304 6.40 7.00 -6.72
N GLN A 305 6.94 7.19 -7.91
CA GLN A 305 6.21 7.97 -8.87
C GLN A 305 4.91 7.19 -9.04
N THR A 306 3.92 7.52 -8.21
CA THR A 306 2.57 7.67 -8.75
C THR A 306 2.78 8.21 -10.15
N THR A 307 2.18 7.60 -11.15
CA THR A 307 2.04 8.20 -12.48
C THR A 307 1.18 9.47 -12.38
N SER A 308 1.47 10.34 -11.42
CA SER A 308 1.23 11.75 -11.46
C SER A 308 2.16 12.30 -12.55
N VAL A 309 1.56 12.57 -13.71
CA VAL A 309 1.75 13.92 -14.25
C VAL A 309 1.74 14.88 -13.06
N PRO A 310 2.78 15.69 -12.84
CA PRO A 310 2.92 16.45 -11.61
C PRO A 310 1.60 17.19 -11.30
N ILE A 311 1.13 17.07 -10.05
CA ILE A 311 -0.04 17.79 -9.49
C ILE A 311 0.05 19.30 -9.78
N MET A 312 1.23 19.80 -10.15
CA MET A 312 1.51 21.20 -10.49
C MET A 312 0.86 21.73 -11.78
N SER A 313 0.20 20.92 -12.63
CA SER A 313 -0.50 21.45 -13.82
C SER A 313 -2.03 21.45 -13.75
N ARG A 314 -2.65 20.84 -12.72
CA ARG A 314 -4.12 20.71 -12.62
C ARG A 314 -4.67 21.52 -11.45
N SER A 315 -5.81 22.17 -11.68
CA SER A 315 -6.49 22.94 -10.64
C SER A 315 -7.03 22.01 -9.54
N PRO A 316 -6.86 22.32 -8.25
CA PRO A 316 -7.52 21.59 -7.15
C PRO A 316 -9.04 21.48 -7.28
N ALA A 317 -9.66 22.32 -8.12
CA ALA A 317 -11.09 22.25 -8.45
C ALA A 317 -11.47 21.04 -9.31
N ASP A 318 -10.52 20.48 -10.06
CA ASP A 318 -10.70 19.32 -10.94
C ASP A 318 -10.36 17.99 -10.23
N ILE A 319 -10.01 18.06 -8.94
CA ILE A 319 -9.58 16.94 -8.13
C ILE A 319 -10.59 16.69 -7.01
N ILE A 320 -11.07 15.46 -6.91
CA ILE A 320 -11.97 14.98 -5.86
C ILE A 320 -11.26 13.86 -5.11
N ALA A 321 -11.27 13.88 -3.78
CA ALA A 321 -10.75 12.80 -2.96
C ALA A 321 -11.89 11.94 -2.40
N PHE A 322 -11.70 10.62 -2.38
CA PHE A 322 -12.60 9.66 -1.78
C PHE A 322 -11.83 8.79 -0.78
N ILE A 323 -12.19 8.90 0.50
CA ILE A 323 -11.51 8.21 1.61
C ILE A 323 -12.46 7.14 2.18
N GLY A 324 -12.03 5.88 2.12
CA GLY A 324 -12.80 4.71 2.55
C GLY A 324 -13.38 3.94 1.36
N LEU A 325 -12.73 2.84 0.97
CA LEU A 325 -13.10 1.89 -0.08
C LEU A 325 -13.61 0.56 0.49
N GLY A 326 -14.41 0.64 1.56
CA GLY A 326 -15.10 -0.52 2.14
C GLY A 326 -16.31 -0.98 1.30
N VAL A 327 -17.17 -1.81 1.92
CA VAL A 327 -18.35 -2.43 1.27
C VAL A 327 -19.24 -1.41 0.53
N MET A 328 -19.46 -0.23 1.12
CA MET A 328 -20.23 0.85 0.50
C MET A 328 -19.35 1.78 -0.33
N GLY A 329 -18.18 2.16 0.21
CA GLY A 329 -17.32 3.18 -0.38
C GLY A 329 -16.71 2.78 -1.73
N TYR A 330 -16.32 1.51 -1.90
CA TYR A 330 -15.74 1.01 -3.16
C TYR A 330 -16.69 1.18 -4.36
N PRO A 331 -17.93 0.65 -4.35
CA PRO A 331 -18.86 0.86 -5.46
C PRO A 331 -19.32 2.32 -5.62
N MET A 332 -19.40 3.08 -4.52
CA MET A 332 -19.66 4.53 -4.58
C MET A 332 -18.56 5.26 -5.35
N ALA A 333 -17.29 5.02 -5.01
CA ALA A 333 -16.15 5.64 -5.68
C ALA A 333 -16.04 5.23 -7.16
N LYS A 334 -16.40 3.98 -7.52
CA LYS A 334 -16.48 3.52 -8.92
C LYS A 334 -17.49 4.33 -9.72
N ASN A 335 -18.70 4.47 -9.18
CA ASN A 335 -19.78 5.22 -9.83
C ASN A 335 -19.46 6.71 -9.93
N LEU A 336 -18.84 7.26 -8.89
CA LEU A 336 -18.30 8.62 -8.93
C LEU A 336 -17.29 8.76 -10.08
N ARG A 337 -16.26 7.91 -10.14
CA ARG A 337 -15.22 7.96 -11.19
C ARG A 337 -15.81 7.94 -12.59
N ALA A 338 -16.73 7.02 -12.84
CA ALA A 338 -17.41 6.89 -14.14
C ALA A 338 -18.19 8.16 -14.51
N GLY A 339 -18.79 8.85 -13.52
CA GLY A 339 -19.58 10.05 -13.73
C GLY A 339 -18.78 11.35 -13.88
N LEU A 340 -17.55 11.41 -13.36
CA LEU A 340 -16.72 12.62 -13.34
C LEU A 340 -16.15 13.04 -14.71
N GLY A 341 -16.11 12.11 -15.68
CA GLY A 341 -15.52 12.33 -16.99
C GLY A 341 -13.97 12.26 -17.00
N PRO A 342 -13.35 12.31 -18.18
CA PRO A 342 -11.92 12.00 -18.35
C PRO A 342 -10.97 13.07 -17.76
N ASP A 343 -11.43 14.32 -17.65
CA ASP A 343 -10.57 15.46 -17.30
C ASP A 343 -10.35 15.64 -15.79
N LYS A 344 -11.19 15.01 -14.96
CA LYS A 344 -11.13 15.14 -13.50
C LYS A 344 -10.30 14.04 -12.88
N THR A 345 -9.52 14.32 -11.84
CA THR A 345 -8.79 13.31 -11.07
C THR A 345 -9.60 12.86 -9.86
N LEU A 346 -9.58 11.55 -9.58
CA LEU A 346 -10.09 10.96 -8.35
C LEU A 346 -8.92 10.49 -7.50
N LEU A 347 -8.71 11.11 -6.35
CA LEU A 347 -7.79 10.61 -5.34
C LEU A 347 -8.50 9.57 -4.49
N ILE A 348 -7.89 8.42 -4.28
CA ILE A 348 -8.41 7.37 -3.41
C ILE A 348 -7.49 7.15 -2.21
N CYS A 349 -8.09 6.89 -1.05
CA CYS A 349 -7.38 6.61 0.20
C CYS A 349 -8.13 5.55 0.99
N ASP A 350 -7.44 4.51 1.42
CA ASP A 350 -7.95 3.48 2.31
C ASP A 350 -6.78 2.84 3.08
N VAL A 351 -7.06 2.28 4.25
CA VAL A 351 -6.07 1.50 5.02
C VAL A 351 -5.79 0.14 4.40
N ASN A 352 -6.72 -0.37 3.58
CA ASN A 352 -6.60 -1.61 2.83
C ASN A 352 -5.97 -1.33 1.46
N THR A 353 -4.69 -1.68 1.33
CA THR A 353 -3.91 -1.52 0.10
C THR A 353 -4.43 -2.37 -1.06
N GLU A 354 -4.90 -3.59 -0.78
CA GLU A 354 -5.49 -4.46 -1.81
C GLU A 354 -6.74 -3.83 -2.44
N ALA A 355 -7.56 -3.13 -1.63
CA ALA A 355 -8.73 -2.42 -2.14
C ALA A 355 -8.33 -1.25 -3.06
N LEU A 356 -7.25 -0.53 -2.74
CA LEU A 356 -6.72 0.56 -3.58
C LEU A 356 -6.20 0.03 -4.92
N GLU A 357 -5.37 -1.02 -4.88
CA GLU A 357 -4.78 -1.64 -6.06
C GLU A 357 -5.85 -2.23 -6.98
N ARG A 358 -6.81 -2.97 -6.41
CA ARG A 358 -7.94 -3.51 -7.16
C ARG A 358 -8.77 -2.40 -7.78
N PHE A 359 -9.01 -1.29 -7.06
CA PHE A 359 -9.76 -0.15 -7.59
C PHE A 359 -9.10 0.41 -8.84
N ILE A 360 -7.78 0.62 -8.81
CA ILE A 360 -7.01 1.13 -9.96
C ILE A 360 -7.05 0.13 -11.11
N ALA A 361 -6.75 -1.14 -10.85
CA ALA A 361 -6.70 -2.18 -11.87
C ALA A 361 -8.03 -2.34 -12.61
N GLU A 362 -9.15 -2.26 -11.89
CA GLU A 362 -10.49 -2.36 -12.46
C GLU A 362 -11.00 -1.05 -13.08
N THR A 363 -10.31 0.08 -12.94
CA THR A 363 -10.79 1.37 -13.45
C THR A 363 -10.35 1.54 -14.90
N PRO A 364 -11.30 1.69 -15.85
CA PRO A 364 -10.95 1.92 -17.25
C PRO A 364 -10.13 3.21 -17.42
N LYS A 365 -9.03 3.13 -18.19
CA LYS A 365 -8.10 4.25 -18.38
C LYS A 365 -8.72 5.46 -19.09
N ASP A 366 -9.83 5.27 -19.79
CA ASP A 366 -10.59 6.31 -20.50
C ASP A 366 -11.58 7.07 -19.61
N GLN A 367 -11.84 6.61 -18.37
CA GLN A 367 -12.72 7.29 -17.40
C GLN A 367 -12.04 8.42 -16.62
N GLY A 368 -10.76 8.65 -16.90
CA GLY A 368 -9.95 9.68 -16.27
C GLY A 368 -9.05 9.15 -15.14
N PRO A 369 -8.16 10.00 -14.64
CA PRO A 369 -7.10 9.61 -13.73
C PRO A 369 -7.62 9.22 -12.34
N VAL A 370 -7.01 8.18 -11.79
CA VAL A 370 -7.16 7.74 -10.39
C VAL A 370 -5.78 7.66 -9.76
N GLU A 371 -5.59 8.30 -8.62
CA GLU A 371 -4.31 8.37 -7.92
C GLU A 371 -4.50 8.03 -6.43
N ILE A 372 -3.48 7.48 -5.78
CA ILE A 372 -3.54 7.13 -4.35
C ILE A 372 -2.97 8.28 -3.53
N VAL A 373 -3.64 8.62 -2.43
CA VAL A 373 -3.08 9.43 -1.33
C VAL A 373 -3.08 8.62 -0.04
N THR A 374 -2.13 8.91 0.85
CA THR A 374 -1.86 8.06 2.00
C THR A 374 -2.71 8.41 3.22
N ASN A 375 -3.26 9.63 3.28
CA ASN A 375 -4.02 10.12 4.44
C ASN A 375 -4.90 11.34 4.11
N GLY A 376 -5.64 11.81 5.12
CA GLY A 376 -6.54 12.96 5.02
C GLY A 376 -5.81 14.29 4.72
N HIS A 377 -4.60 14.47 5.26
CA HIS A 377 -3.78 15.66 5.00
C HIS A 377 -3.43 15.78 3.51
N GLU A 378 -2.93 14.71 2.89
CA GLU A 378 -2.58 14.70 1.46
C GLU A 378 -3.81 14.90 0.57
N ALA A 379 -4.92 14.22 0.89
CA ALA A 379 -6.19 14.42 0.21
C ALA A 379 -6.63 15.89 0.24
N ALA A 380 -6.55 16.52 1.42
CA ALA A 380 -6.97 17.90 1.61
C ALA A 380 -6.02 18.93 1.00
N LYS A 381 -4.73 18.61 0.88
CA LYS A 381 -3.75 19.44 0.17
C LYS A 381 -4.04 19.50 -1.34
N ALA A 382 -4.46 18.38 -1.94
CA ALA A 382 -4.62 18.25 -3.39
C ALA A 382 -6.06 18.51 -3.90
N ALA A 383 -7.09 18.15 -3.14
CA ALA A 383 -8.49 18.23 -3.59
C ALA A 383 -9.28 19.36 -2.94
N ASN A 384 -10.24 19.93 -3.68
CA ASN A 384 -11.23 20.87 -3.12
C ASN A 384 -12.50 20.16 -2.62
N VAL A 385 -12.76 18.93 -3.05
CA VAL A 385 -13.87 18.13 -2.56
C VAL A 385 -13.32 16.84 -1.97
N ILE A 386 -13.70 16.53 -0.74
CA ILE A 386 -13.31 15.30 -0.05
C ILE A 386 -14.57 14.60 0.39
N ILE A 387 -14.73 13.34 -0.03
CA ILE A 387 -15.84 12.47 0.36
C ILE A 387 -15.27 11.38 1.25
N THR A 388 -15.89 11.15 2.40
CA THR A 388 -15.50 10.10 3.35
C THR A 388 -16.64 9.11 3.52
N MET A 389 -16.32 7.81 3.48
CA MET A 389 -17.27 6.71 3.71
C MET A 389 -16.69 5.69 4.68
N LEU A 390 -16.74 6.02 5.97
CA LEU A 390 -15.99 5.32 7.01
C LEU A 390 -16.91 4.54 7.98
N PRO A 391 -16.44 3.43 8.58
CA PRO A 391 -17.30 2.51 9.33
C PRO A 391 -17.57 2.93 10.78
N THR A 392 -16.71 3.78 11.38
CA THR A 392 -16.79 4.11 12.81
C THR A 392 -16.49 5.58 13.08
N SER A 393 -17.06 6.09 14.19
CA SER A 393 -16.72 7.42 14.72
C SER A 393 -15.23 7.61 14.98
N SER A 394 -14.50 6.57 15.40
CA SER A 394 -13.05 6.67 15.61
C SER A 394 -12.32 6.92 14.30
N SER A 395 -12.65 6.14 13.26
CA SER A 395 -12.05 6.30 11.93
C SER A 395 -12.31 7.69 11.36
N VAL A 396 -13.54 8.20 11.50
CA VAL A 396 -13.90 9.56 11.08
C VAL A 396 -13.09 10.60 11.84
N LYS A 397 -13.01 10.51 13.17
CA LYS A 397 -12.21 11.45 13.96
C LYS A 397 -10.74 11.44 13.58
N THR A 398 -10.13 10.26 13.34
CA THR A 398 -8.74 10.17 12.87
C THR A 398 -8.55 10.85 11.51
N VAL A 399 -9.37 10.51 10.52
CA VAL A 399 -9.24 11.07 9.16
C VAL A 399 -9.44 12.58 9.13
N TYR A 400 -10.32 13.12 9.97
CA TYR A 400 -10.57 14.57 9.99
C TYR A 400 -9.64 15.35 10.92
N LEU A 401 -9.38 14.85 12.12
CA LEU A 401 -8.85 15.64 13.25
C LEU A 401 -7.46 15.24 13.71
N ASP A 402 -6.86 14.17 13.17
CA ASP A 402 -5.49 13.82 13.54
C ASP A 402 -4.54 15.01 13.22
N PRO A 403 -3.70 15.44 14.17
CA PRO A 403 -2.92 16.67 14.03
C PRO A 403 -1.80 16.58 13.00
N LYS A 404 -1.42 15.37 12.55
CA LYS A 404 -0.37 15.16 11.56
C LYS A 404 -0.96 14.74 10.22
N THR A 405 -1.87 13.77 10.24
CA THR A 405 -2.36 13.04 9.07
C THR A 405 -3.82 13.35 8.73
N GLY A 406 -4.54 14.07 9.59
CA GLY A 406 -5.94 14.40 9.38
C GLY A 406 -6.14 15.55 8.39
N ILE A 407 -7.35 15.68 7.87
CA ILE A 407 -7.75 16.77 6.96
C ILE A 407 -7.41 18.14 7.56
N ILE A 408 -7.65 18.32 8.87
CA ILE A 408 -7.39 19.59 9.56
C ILE A 408 -5.91 20.01 9.54
N SER A 409 -4.97 19.06 9.50
CA SER A 409 -3.54 19.38 9.61
C SER A 409 -2.98 20.05 8.34
N SER A 410 -3.66 19.91 7.20
CA SER A 410 -3.28 20.60 5.96
C SER A 410 -3.88 22.01 5.85
N ILE A 411 -4.73 22.41 6.81
CA ILE A 411 -5.56 23.61 6.73
C ILE A 411 -5.00 24.63 7.73
N ILE A 412 -3.79 25.11 7.44
CA ILE A 412 -3.10 26.16 8.21
C ILE A 412 -3.20 27.44 7.35
N THR A 413 -4.13 28.33 7.69
CA THR A 413 -4.59 29.51 6.92
C THR A 413 -3.46 30.44 6.43
N PRO A 414 -3.63 31.09 5.26
CA PRO A 414 -4.35 32.38 5.17
C PRO A 414 -5.58 32.37 4.24
N SER A 415 -6.36 33.45 4.31
CA SER A 415 -7.64 33.74 3.62
C SER A 415 -7.68 33.62 2.09
N SER A 416 -6.58 33.20 1.45
CA SER A 416 -6.47 32.98 -0.01
C SER A 416 -6.57 31.50 -0.42
N SER A 417 -6.77 30.57 0.53
CA SER A 417 -6.96 29.15 0.24
C SER A 417 -8.31 28.89 -0.44
N PRO A 418 -8.39 28.02 -1.46
CA PRO A 418 -9.65 27.73 -2.14
C PRO A 418 -10.68 27.12 -1.18
N LYS A 419 -11.97 27.43 -1.38
CA LYS A 419 -13.07 26.83 -0.61
C LYS A 419 -13.04 25.32 -0.77
N LYS A 420 -13.03 24.58 0.34
CA LYS A 420 -13.10 23.12 0.35
C LYS A 420 -14.44 22.63 0.88
N LEU A 421 -14.92 21.55 0.28
CA LEU A 421 -16.17 20.89 0.61
C LEU A 421 -15.88 19.47 1.13
N LEU A 422 -16.29 19.20 2.36
CA LEU A 422 -16.09 17.93 3.05
C LEU A 422 -17.43 17.23 3.20
N LEU A 423 -17.60 16.04 2.60
CA LEU A 423 -18.83 15.25 2.64
C LEU A 423 -18.60 13.97 3.44
N GLU A 424 -19.21 13.87 4.62
CA GLU A 424 -19.22 12.64 5.42
C GLU A 424 -20.46 11.80 5.12
N CYS A 425 -20.27 10.66 4.44
CA CYS A 425 -21.35 9.78 4.00
C CYS A 425 -21.57 8.57 4.93
N GLY A 426 -20.74 8.39 5.96
CA GLY A 426 -20.84 7.29 6.92
C GLY A 426 -22.09 7.38 7.79
N THR A 427 -22.60 6.21 8.21
CA THR A 427 -23.62 6.14 9.26
C THR A 427 -22.92 6.01 10.61
N ILE A 428 -22.69 7.15 11.27
CA ILE A 428 -22.05 7.25 12.59
C ILE A 428 -22.96 7.95 13.60
N GLU A 429 -22.55 8.03 14.86
CA GLU A 429 -23.33 8.66 15.92
C GLU A 429 -23.52 10.17 15.69
N SER A 430 -24.73 10.70 15.95
CA SER A 430 -25.06 12.13 15.79
C SER A 430 -24.10 13.05 16.55
N ASP A 431 -23.72 12.68 17.77
CA ASP A 431 -22.77 13.44 18.60
C ASP A 431 -21.41 13.62 17.90
N THR A 432 -20.96 12.62 17.14
CA THR A 432 -19.70 12.71 16.39
C THR A 432 -19.81 13.71 15.24
N ILE A 433 -20.90 13.70 14.48
CA ILE A 433 -21.13 14.66 13.38
C ILE A 433 -21.20 16.09 13.94
N ILE A 434 -21.95 16.31 15.03
CA ILE A 434 -22.09 17.62 15.67
C ILE A 434 -20.73 18.08 16.23
N SER A 435 -20.00 17.20 16.91
CA SER A 435 -18.68 17.52 17.46
C SER A 435 -17.68 17.84 16.35
N LEU A 436 -17.69 17.09 15.25
CA LEU A 436 -16.81 17.31 14.11
C LEU A 436 -17.10 18.66 13.45
N SER A 437 -18.38 18.96 13.20
CA SER A 437 -18.82 20.26 12.66
C SER A 437 -18.33 21.42 13.52
N LYS A 438 -18.43 21.31 14.86
CA LYS A 438 -17.92 22.33 15.79
C LYS A 438 -16.40 22.48 15.67
N SER A 439 -15.64 21.40 15.59
CA SER A 439 -14.18 21.45 15.42
C SER A 439 -13.73 22.07 14.10
N LEU A 440 -14.55 21.97 13.05
CA LEU A 440 -14.26 22.54 11.73
C LEU A 440 -14.76 23.99 11.55
N SER A 441 -15.66 24.45 12.42
CA SER A 441 -16.25 25.80 12.36
C SER A 441 -15.26 26.97 12.42
N PRO A 442 -14.07 26.87 13.07
CA PRO A 442 -13.08 27.95 13.04
C PRO A 442 -12.42 28.19 11.68
N PHE A 443 -12.62 27.31 10.70
CA PHE A 443 -11.97 27.40 9.38
C PHE A 443 -12.95 27.93 8.32
N PRO A 444 -12.91 29.24 7.99
CA PRO A 444 -13.93 29.88 7.15
C PRO A 444 -13.96 29.39 5.69
N ASN A 445 -12.88 28.75 5.22
CA ASN A 445 -12.79 28.19 3.87
C ASN A 445 -13.27 26.74 3.78
N LEU A 446 -13.76 26.15 4.88
CA LEU A 446 -14.30 24.80 4.91
C LEU A 446 -15.82 24.81 4.97
N THR A 447 -16.41 23.98 4.13
CA THR A 447 -17.83 23.63 4.21
C THR A 447 -17.93 22.16 4.56
N PHE A 448 -18.49 21.85 5.71
CA PHE A 448 -18.75 20.47 6.14
C PHE A 448 -20.23 20.12 5.92
N VAL A 449 -20.46 18.93 5.37
CA VAL A 449 -21.79 18.39 5.03
C VAL A 449 -21.84 16.93 5.48
N ASP A 450 -22.85 16.57 6.28
CA ASP A 450 -23.18 15.15 6.50
C ASP A 450 -24.18 14.69 5.45
N ALA A 451 -23.89 13.57 4.79
CA ALA A 451 -24.71 13.00 3.72
C ALA A 451 -24.83 11.47 3.81
N PRO A 452 -25.30 10.91 4.94
CA PRO A 452 -25.44 9.47 5.11
C PRO A 452 -26.36 8.82 4.07
N VAL A 453 -26.09 7.53 3.81
CA VAL A 453 -26.68 6.78 2.70
C VAL A 453 -27.72 5.74 3.14
N SER A 454 -28.67 5.45 2.26
CA SER A 454 -29.58 4.29 2.33
C SER A 454 -29.66 3.56 0.99
N GLY A 455 -29.90 2.24 1.00
CA GLY A 455 -29.97 1.40 -0.21
C GLY A 455 -29.02 0.19 -0.24
N GLY A 456 -28.09 0.10 0.70
CA GLY A 456 -27.19 -1.05 0.87
C GLY A 456 -26.19 -1.24 -0.29
N PRO A 457 -25.40 -2.33 -0.27
CA PRO A 457 -24.31 -2.54 -1.22
C PRO A 457 -24.77 -2.63 -2.68
N MET A 458 -25.92 -3.26 -2.95
CA MET A 458 -26.48 -3.30 -4.31
C MET A 458 -26.91 -1.91 -4.79
N GLY A 459 -27.50 -1.09 -3.92
CA GLY A 459 -27.83 0.30 -4.25
C GLY A 459 -26.58 1.12 -4.55
N ALA A 460 -25.49 0.88 -3.83
CA ALA A 460 -24.21 1.52 -4.06
C ALA A 460 -23.59 1.11 -5.40
N GLN A 461 -23.66 -0.18 -5.75
CA GLN A 461 -23.19 -0.71 -7.05
C GLN A 461 -24.00 -0.13 -8.21
N ASN A 462 -25.32 -0.05 -8.05
CA ASN A 462 -26.24 0.39 -9.11
C ASN A 462 -26.42 1.92 -9.18
N ALA A 463 -25.69 2.69 -8.39
CA ALA A 463 -25.87 4.15 -8.26
C ALA A 463 -27.32 4.57 -7.94
N THR A 464 -28.04 3.80 -7.11
CA THR A 464 -29.44 4.06 -6.73
C THR A 464 -29.61 4.40 -5.25
N LEU A 465 -28.52 4.73 -4.55
CA LEU A 465 -28.57 5.18 -3.17
C LEU A 465 -29.47 6.40 -2.96
N THR A 466 -30.05 6.47 -1.77
CA THR A 466 -30.68 7.66 -1.21
C THR A 466 -29.70 8.37 -0.28
N PHE A 467 -29.60 9.70 -0.40
CA PHE A 467 -28.74 10.54 0.43
C PHE A 467 -29.56 11.53 1.25
N MET A 468 -29.24 11.67 2.53
CA MET A 468 -29.89 12.57 3.48
C MET A 468 -28.88 13.64 3.88
N VAL A 469 -29.01 14.84 3.33
CA VAL A 469 -27.96 15.87 3.38
C VAL A 469 -28.26 16.90 4.46
N GLY A 470 -27.40 17.01 5.47
CA GLY A 470 -27.36 18.13 6.42
C GLY A 470 -26.33 19.17 5.97
N CYS A 471 -26.77 20.43 5.81
CA CYS A 471 -25.93 21.52 5.36
C CYS A 471 -26.34 22.83 6.03
N SER A 472 -25.34 23.62 6.47
CA SER A 472 -25.59 24.89 7.16
C SER A 472 -26.57 25.78 6.40
N PRO A 473 -27.62 26.32 7.05
CA PRO A 473 -28.58 27.23 6.44
C PRO A 473 -27.93 28.44 5.76
N SER A 474 -26.80 28.92 6.28
CA SER A 474 -26.08 30.08 5.73
C SER A 474 -25.41 29.79 4.38
N SER A 475 -25.20 28.53 4.02
CA SER A 475 -24.51 28.11 2.79
C SER A 475 -25.32 27.14 1.92
N SER A 476 -26.44 26.60 2.41
CA SER A 476 -27.18 25.51 1.76
C SER A 476 -27.68 25.84 0.36
N SER A 477 -28.12 27.09 0.11
CA SER A 477 -28.59 27.54 -1.21
C SER A 477 -27.51 27.47 -2.30
N GLN A 478 -26.23 27.60 -1.92
CA GLN A 478 -25.08 27.55 -2.82
C GLN A 478 -24.48 26.13 -2.87
N VAL A 479 -24.36 25.48 -1.72
CA VAL A 479 -23.63 24.21 -1.57
C VAL A 479 -24.50 23.01 -1.97
N PHE A 480 -25.78 23.00 -1.61
CA PHE A 480 -26.64 21.83 -1.86
C PHE A 480 -26.78 21.48 -3.35
N PRO A 481 -26.94 22.42 -4.29
CA PRO A 481 -26.95 22.08 -5.72
C PRO A 481 -25.67 21.36 -6.19
N GLN A 482 -24.51 21.81 -5.72
CA GLN A 482 -23.22 21.19 -6.02
C GLN A 482 -23.12 19.78 -5.41
N VAL A 483 -23.48 19.64 -4.12
CA VAL A 483 -23.53 18.34 -3.43
C VAL A 483 -24.49 17.39 -4.13
N LYS A 484 -25.69 17.84 -4.48
CA LYS A 484 -26.71 17.04 -5.16
C LYS A 484 -26.23 16.56 -6.53
N SER A 485 -25.54 17.41 -7.29
CA SER A 485 -24.93 17.00 -8.56
C SER A 485 -23.89 15.90 -8.36
N LEU A 486 -23.00 16.05 -7.38
CA LEU A 486 -21.95 15.09 -7.09
C LEU A 486 -22.50 13.75 -6.60
N LEU A 487 -23.45 13.78 -5.67
CA LEU A 487 -24.08 12.59 -5.11
C LEU A 487 -24.95 11.85 -6.13
N SER A 488 -25.43 12.54 -7.19
CA SER A 488 -26.23 11.92 -8.25
C SER A 488 -25.45 10.92 -9.12
N TYR A 489 -24.12 10.92 -9.05
CA TYR A 489 -23.32 9.85 -9.66
C TYR A 489 -23.40 8.54 -8.88
N MET A 490 -23.70 8.61 -7.58
CA MET A 490 -23.68 7.45 -6.68
C MET A 490 -25.08 7.07 -6.18
N GLY A 491 -26.10 7.84 -6.55
CA GLY A 491 -27.45 7.67 -6.04
C GLY A 491 -28.52 8.21 -6.98
N ASN A 492 -29.76 7.87 -6.68
CA ASN A 492 -30.90 8.38 -7.43
C ASN A 492 -31.00 9.90 -7.21
N ARG A 493 -31.00 10.68 -8.29
CA ARG A 493 -31.07 12.15 -8.23
C ARG A 493 -32.26 12.66 -7.43
N ASP A 494 -33.40 11.98 -7.49
CA ASP A 494 -34.62 12.34 -6.74
C ASP A 494 -34.59 11.82 -5.30
N GLY A 495 -33.73 10.85 -5.01
CA GLY A 495 -33.44 10.32 -3.68
C GLY A 495 -32.38 11.11 -2.92
N ILE A 496 -32.06 12.35 -3.32
CA ILE A 496 -31.11 13.22 -2.61
C ILE A 496 -31.90 14.37 -1.96
N PHE A 497 -32.01 14.31 -0.64
CA PHE A 497 -32.82 15.22 0.17
C PHE A 497 -31.94 16.20 0.96
N LEU A 498 -32.29 17.49 0.95
CA LEU A 498 -31.76 18.46 1.91
C LEU A 498 -32.60 18.35 3.18
N CYS A 499 -32.02 17.80 4.24
CA CYS A 499 -32.71 17.43 5.48
C CYS A 499 -32.73 18.54 6.53
N GLY A 500 -31.86 19.54 6.41
CA GLY A 500 -31.75 20.64 7.37
C GLY A 500 -30.31 21.06 7.58
N ASP A 501 -30.02 21.59 8.77
CA ASP A 501 -28.67 21.95 9.21
C ASP A 501 -27.76 20.70 9.32
N VAL A 502 -26.46 20.92 9.50
CA VAL A 502 -25.49 19.85 9.78
C VAL A 502 -25.94 19.02 10.98
N GLY A 503 -25.92 17.70 10.83
CA GLY A 503 -26.45 16.74 11.80
C GLY A 503 -27.90 16.31 11.52
N ALA A 504 -28.65 17.06 10.72
CA ALA A 504 -30.00 16.65 10.33
C ALA A 504 -29.96 15.42 9.40
N GLY A 505 -28.98 15.33 8.49
CA GLY A 505 -28.83 14.18 7.59
C GLY A 505 -28.69 12.87 8.37
N ILE A 506 -27.78 12.84 9.34
CA ILE A 506 -27.60 11.67 10.22
C ILE A 506 -28.78 11.39 11.14
N ALA A 507 -29.48 12.40 11.61
CA ALA A 507 -30.72 12.21 12.37
C ALA A 507 -31.80 11.51 11.52
N PHE A 508 -32.05 11.99 10.29
CA PHE A 508 -32.98 11.36 9.34
C PHE A 508 -32.61 9.89 9.09
N LYS A 509 -31.31 9.61 8.87
CA LYS A 509 -30.82 8.25 8.65
C LYS A 509 -31.07 7.34 9.85
N ILE A 510 -30.74 7.80 11.05
CA ILE A 510 -30.90 7.04 12.28
C ILE A 510 -32.38 6.74 12.54
N ILE A 511 -33.26 7.73 12.36
CA ILE A 511 -34.72 7.57 12.55
C ILE A 511 -35.30 6.58 11.53
N ASN A 512 -34.89 6.67 10.26
CA ASN A 512 -35.31 5.71 9.24
C ASN A 512 -34.89 4.28 9.60
N ASN A 513 -33.64 4.10 10.05
CA ASN A 513 -33.14 2.79 10.44
C ASN A 513 -33.81 2.26 11.73
N TYR A 514 -34.10 3.13 12.69
CA TYR A 514 -34.87 2.82 13.89
C TYR A 514 -36.24 2.23 13.54
N LEU A 515 -36.98 2.88 12.62
CA LEU A 515 -38.28 2.37 12.16
C LEU A 515 -38.13 1.06 11.39
N SER A 516 -37.12 0.95 10.51
CA SER A 516 -36.84 -0.28 9.76
C SER A 516 -36.54 -1.48 10.67
N ALA A 517 -35.83 -1.26 11.79
CA ALA A 517 -35.51 -2.30 12.76
C ALA A 517 -36.77 -2.83 13.47
N ILE A 518 -37.60 -1.92 14.00
CA ILE A 518 -38.87 -2.26 14.67
C ILE A 518 -39.80 -3.00 13.72
N THR A 519 -39.99 -2.48 12.51
CA THR A 519 -40.86 -3.12 11.51
C THR A 519 -40.34 -4.48 11.04
N SER A 520 -39.04 -4.75 11.14
CA SER A 520 -38.49 -6.08 10.85
C SER A 520 -38.96 -7.13 11.87
N LEU A 521 -38.93 -6.79 13.17
CA LEU A 521 -39.46 -7.66 14.21
C LEU A 521 -40.99 -7.78 14.10
N ALA A 522 -41.71 -6.66 14.02
CA ALA A 522 -43.18 -6.64 13.97
C ALA A 522 -43.75 -7.42 12.76
N ALA A 523 -43.13 -7.27 11.57
CA ALA A 523 -43.53 -8.04 10.39
C ALA A 523 -43.26 -9.54 10.57
N SER A 524 -42.14 -9.89 11.20
CA SER A 524 -41.79 -11.29 11.51
C SER A 524 -42.78 -11.90 12.48
N GLU A 525 -43.18 -11.18 13.53
CA GLU A 525 -44.22 -11.61 14.47
C GLU A 525 -45.58 -11.81 13.79
N ALA A 526 -46.04 -10.82 13.02
CA ALA A 526 -47.33 -10.88 12.35
C ALA A 526 -47.43 -12.06 11.37
N LEU A 527 -46.38 -12.28 10.58
CA LEU A 527 -46.33 -13.40 9.63
C LEU A 527 -46.18 -14.74 10.35
N ASN A 528 -45.44 -14.80 11.46
CA ASN A 528 -45.34 -15.99 12.30
C ASN A 528 -46.70 -16.38 12.91
N ILE A 529 -47.46 -15.40 13.44
CA ILE A 529 -48.82 -15.60 13.94
C ILE A 529 -49.71 -16.19 12.84
N GLY A 530 -49.66 -15.60 11.64
CA GLY A 530 -50.44 -16.08 10.50
C GLY A 530 -50.13 -17.53 10.12
N VAL A 531 -48.85 -17.90 10.04
CA VAL A 531 -48.43 -19.28 9.76
C VAL A 531 -48.87 -20.23 10.87
N LYS A 532 -48.69 -19.88 12.14
CA LYS A 532 -49.14 -20.70 13.28
C LYS A 532 -50.68 -20.82 13.37
N ALA A 533 -51.41 -19.84 12.82
CA ALA A 533 -52.87 -19.90 12.67
C ALA A 533 -53.33 -20.73 11.45
N GLY A 534 -52.40 -21.31 10.68
CA GLY A 534 -52.71 -22.14 9.51
C GLY A 534 -53.02 -21.36 8.23
N LEU A 535 -52.65 -20.08 8.16
CA LEU A 535 -52.84 -19.26 6.96
C LEU A 535 -51.72 -19.48 5.95
N ASP A 536 -52.04 -19.31 4.65
CA ASP A 536 -51.02 -19.27 3.60
C ASP A 536 -50.20 -17.97 3.73
N PRO A 537 -48.87 -18.05 3.98
CA PRO A 537 -48.03 -16.88 4.16
C PRO A 537 -47.90 -16.01 2.90
N LYS A 538 -48.09 -16.56 1.69
CA LYS A 538 -48.07 -15.78 0.44
C LYS A 538 -49.32 -14.91 0.35
N LEU A 539 -50.50 -15.52 0.47
CA LEU A 539 -51.76 -14.79 0.47
C LEU A 539 -51.82 -13.76 1.61
N LEU A 540 -51.38 -14.12 2.82
CA LEU A 540 -51.32 -13.18 3.94
C LEU A 540 -50.41 -11.98 3.62
N THR A 541 -49.24 -12.22 3.02
CA THR A 541 -48.33 -11.15 2.59
C THR A 541 -48.98 -10.24 1.54
N GLU A 542 -49.68 -10.80 0.56
CA GLU A 542 -50.41 -10.02 -0.46
C GLU A 542 -51.49 -9.13 0.19
N VAL A 543 -52.29 -9.68 1.10
CA VAL A 543 -53.32 -8.93 1.84
C VAL A 543 -52.69 -7.81 2.68
N ILE A 544 -51.62 -8.10 3.42
CA ILE A 544 -50.90 -7.09 4.22
C ILE A 544 -50.38 -5.97 3.31
N ASN A 545 -49.76 -6.31 2.19
CA ASN A 545 -49.18 -5.34 1.26
C ASN A 545 -50.23 -4.50 0.50
N ALA A 546 -51.48 -4.97 0.42
CA ALA A 546 -52.62 -4.21 -0.09
C ALA A 546 -53.37 -3.41 0.99
N SER A 547 -52.94 -3.50 2.26
CA SER A 547 -53.66 -2.96 3.43
C SER A 547 -52.78 -2.03 4.27
N GLY A 548 -53.35 -1.46 5.35
CA GLY A 548 -52.63 -0.57 6.28
C GLY A 548 -51.50 -1.22 7.08
N GLY A 549 -51.34 -2.55 7.01
CA GLY A 549 -50.21 -3.26 7.62
C GLY A 549 -48.93 -3.24 6.78
N GLN A 550 -48.99 -2.73 5.55
CA GLN A 550 -47.85 -2.69 4.64
C GLN A 550 -46.67 -1.92 5.23
N CYS A 551 -45.49 -2.53 5.18
CA CYS A 551 -44.22 -1.84 5.41
C CYS A 551 -43.16 -2.30 4.40
N TRP A 552 -41.99 -1.67 4.39
CA TRP A 552 -40.93 -2.04 3.44
C TRP A 552 -40.50 -3.50 3.59
N VAL A 553 -40.49 -4.02 4.83
CA VAL A 553 -40.10 -5.42 5.11
C VAL A 553 -41.08 -6.39 4.44
N THR A 554 -42.39 -6.19 4.57
CA THR A 554 -43.39 -7.11 3.98
C THR A 554 -43.43 -7.04 2.46
N SER A 555 -43.09 -5.89 1.86
CA SER A 555 -43.21 -5.66 0.41
C SER A 555 -41.92 -5.84 -0.38
N LYS A 556 -40.75 -5.67 0.25
CA LYS A 556 -39.45 -5.68 -0.44
C LYS A 556 -38.42 -6.64 0.16
N SER A 557 -38.59 -7.10 1.40
CA SER A 557 -37.62 -7.97 2.07
C SER A 557 -38.31 -8.96 3.03
N ASN A 558 -39.31 -9.70 2.52
CA ASN A 558 -40.18 -10.53 3.35
C ASN A 558 -39.38 -11.54 4.22
N PRO A 559 -39.67 -11.68 5.52
CA PRO A 559 -38.86 -12.50 6.42
C PRO A 559 -39.17 -14.00 6.32
N VAL A 560 -40.25 -14.41 5.66
CA VAL A 560 -40.69 -15.81 5.57
C VAL A 560 -40.03 -16.51 4.37
N PRO A 561 -39.34 -17.65 4.58
CA PRO A 561 -38.76 -18.42 3.48
C PRO A 561 -39.83 -18.87 2.48
N GLY A 562 -39.54 -18.73 1.18
CA GLY A 562 -40.44 -19.17 0.09
C GLY A 562 -41.56 -18.20 -0.28
N VAL A 563 -41.73 -17.07 0.42
CA VAL A 563 -42.73 -16.05 0.07
C VAL A 563 -42.25 -15.09 -1.01
N GLN A 564 -41.01 -14.60 -0.89
CA GLN A 564 -40.42 -13.68 -1.85
C GLN A 564 -39.07 -14.23 -2.32
N GLU A 565 -38.79 -14.13 -3.62
CA GLU A 565 -37.52 -14.53 -4.20
C GLU A 565 -36.47 -13.42 -4.08
N GLY A 566 -35.18 -13.79 -4.11
CA GLY A 566 -34.06 -12.84 -4.14
C GLY A 566 -33.80 -12.09 -2.83
N VAL A 567 -34.57 -12.35 -1.76
CA VAL A 567 -34.39 -11.75 -0.43
C VAL A 567 -33.62 -12.68 0.51
N PRO A 568 -33.06 -12.19 1.64
CA PRO A 568 -32.26 -13.03 2.53
C PRO A 568 -32.98 -14.29 3.03
N SER A 569 -34.28 -14.22 3.33
CA SER A 569 -35.08 -15.36 3.79
C SER A 569 -35.14 -16.53 2.79
N SER A 570 -34.95 -16.26 1.49
CA SER A 570 -34.93 -17.30 0.45
C SER A 570 -33.58 -18.02 0.32
N ARG A 571 -32.57 -17.62 1.09
CA ARG A 571 -31.19 -18.14 1.02
C ARG A 571 -30.58 -18.34 2.41
N GLY A 572 -31.38 -18.85 3.35
CA GLY A 572 -30.92 -19.16 4.71
C GLY A 572 -30.47 -17.93 5.51
N TYR A 573 -31.01 -16.75 5.19
CA TYR A 573 -30.67 -15.46 5.81
C TYR A 573 -29.21 -15.04 5.64
N GLU A 574 -28.54 -15.56 4.61
CA GLU A 574 -27.16 -15.19 4.28
C GLU A 574 -27.07 -13.81 3.62
N GLY A 575 -26.04 -13.05 4.01
CA GLY A 575 -25.79 -11.69 3.56
C GLY A 575 -26.80 -10.69 4.13
N GLY A 576 -27.16 -9.68 3.32
CA GLY A 576 -28.12 -8.65 3.73
C GLY A 576 -27.61 -7.71 4.83
N PHE A 577 -28.51 -7.28 5.71
CA PHE A 577 -28.19 -6.37 6.81
C PHE A 577 -28.17 -7.15 8.13
N ARG A 578 -26.97 -7.39 8.67
CA ARG A 578 -26.81 -8.31 9.79
C ARG A 578 -27.56 -7.88 11.04
N VAL A 579 -28.03 -8.84 11.83
CA VAL A 579 -28.78 -8.59 13.07
C VAL A 579 -28.01 -7.71 14.07
N GLU A 580 -26.68 -7.87 14.19
CA GLU A 580 -25.88 -7.03 15.11
C GLU A 580 -25.83 -5.57 14.65
N LEU A 581 -25.76 -5.35 13.33
CA LEU A 581 -25.79 -4.00 12.76
C LEU A 581 -27.18 -3.38 12.92
N CYS A 582 -28.23 -4.17 12.79
CA CYS A 582 -29.61 -3.75 13.03
C CYS A 582 -29.84 -3.32 14.49
N ALA A 583 -29.38 -4.14 15.45
CA ALA A 583 -29.43 -3.81 16.87
C ALA A 583 -28.62 -2.53 17.18
N LYS A 584 -27.41 -2.39 16.60
CA LYS A 584 -26.59 -1.18 16.76
C LYS A 584 -27.33 0.09 16.32
N VAL A 585 -27.92 0.10 15.11
CA VAL A 585 -28.61 1.31 14.60
C VAL A 585 -29.92 1.59 15.35
N LEU A 586 -30.60 0.57 15.85
CA LEU A 586 -31.74 0.74 16.75
C LEU A 586 -31.30 1.38 18.08
N GLY A 587 -30.17 0.96 18.64
CA GLY A 587 -29.55 1.57 19.82
C GLY A 587 -29.15 3.03 19.60
N MET A 588 -28.65 3.37 18.40
CA MET A 588 -28.37 4.77 18.03
C MET A 588 -29.65 5.61 18.03
N GLY A 589 -30.76 5.08 17.48
CA GLY A 589 -32.06 5.77 17.50
C GLY A 589 -32.63 5.93 18.91
N THR A 590 -32.46 4.91 19.76
CA THR A 590 -32.81 4.96 21.19
C THR A 590 -32.07 6.09 21.91
N LYS A 591 -30.76 6.20 21.68
CA LYS A 591 -29.94 7.28 22.24
C LYS A 591 -30.40 8.64 21.73
N LEU A 592 -30.55 8.79 20.41
CA LEU A 592 -31.01 10.05 19.80
C LEU A 592 -32.36 10.50 20.39
N ALA A 593 -33.32 9.57 20.54
CA ALA A 593 -34.61 9.86 21.15
C ALA A 593 -34.45 10.39 22.58
N LYS A 594 -33.59 9.76 23.39
CA LYS A 594 -33.27 10.25 24.74
C LYS A 594 -32.66 11.66 24.71
N ASP A 595 -31.70 11.91 23.82
CA ASP A 595 -30.99 13.19 23.72
C ASP A 595 -31.95 14.35 23.36
N VAL A 596 -33.00 14.08 22.58
CA VAL A 596 -34.00 15.09 22.18
C VAL A 596 -35.28 15.07 23.02
N GLY A 597 -35.36 14.21 24.05
CA GLY A 597 -36.53 14.09 24.93
C GLY A 597 -37.75 13.40 24.28
N ALA A 598 -37.56 12.67 23.18
CA ALA A 598 -38.62 11.88 22.56
C ALA A 598 -38.89 10.58 23.34
N ARG A 599 -40.16 10.30 23.62
CA ARG A 599 -40.57 9.05 24.27
C ARG A 599 -40.61 7.91 23.25
N THR A 600 -39.90 6.84 23.55
CA THR A 600 -39.93 5.57 22.81
C THR A 600 -40.56 4.45 23.66
N VAL A 601 -41.14 3.45 22.99
CA VAL A 601 -41.81 2.30 23.63
C VAL A 601 -41.36 0.99 23.00
N LEU A 602 -41.22 0.96 21.67
CA LEU A 602 -40.97 -0.26 20.90
C LEU A 602 -39.47 -0.62 20.80
N ASP A 603 -38.58 0.32 21.09
CA ASP A 603 -37.14 0.13 20.99
C ASP A 603 -36.58 -0.88 21.99
N LYS A 604 -36.95 -0.76 23.27
CA LYS A 604 -36.50 -1.67 24.34
C LYS A 604 -36.85 -3.13 24.06
N PRO A 605 -38.13 -3.52 23.84
CA PRO A 605 -38.46 -4.91 23.56
C PRO A 605 -37.84 -5.40 22.24
N THR A 606 -37.69 -4.53 21.24
CA THR A 606 -37.03 -4.92 19.97
C THR A 606 -35.52 -5.16 20.18
N LEU A 607 -34.85 -4.36 20.99
CA LEU A 607 -33.43 -4.56 21.35
C LEU A 607 -33.24 -5.84 22.16
N GLU A 608 -34.14 -6.14 23.10
CA GLU A 608 -34.13 -7.39 23.87
C GLU A 608 -34.25 -8.59 22.93
N ALA A 609 -35.25 -8.60 22.04
CA ALA A 609 -35.43 -9.67 21.06
C ALA A 609 -34.21 -9.85 20.15
N PHE A 610 -33.64 -8.76 19.61
CA PHE A 610 -32.41 -8.86 18.81
C PHE A 610 -31.21 -9.32 19.65
N GLY A 611 -31.13 -8.96 20.92
CA GLY A 611 -30.11 -9.45 21.84
C GLY A 611 -30.18 -10.97 22.01
N GLU A 612 -31.39 -11.52 22.17
CA GLU A 612 -31.62 -12.96 22.25
C GLU A 612 -31.25 -13.67 20.94
N VAL A 613 -31.62 -13.11 19.79
CA VAL A 613 -31.22 -13.64 18.46
C VAL A 613 -29.70 -13.64 18.30
N ILE A 614 -29.01 -12.57 18.72
CA ILE A 614 -27.55 -12.44 18.61
C ILE A 614 -26.83 -13.43 19.53
N ALA A 615 -27.39 -13.71 20.71
CA ALA A 615 -26.84 -14.67 21.67
C ALA A 615 -26.96 -16.13 21.19
N ASP A 616 -27.86 -16.40 20.25
CA ASP A 616 -28.01 -17.71 19.63
C ASP A 616 -27.03 -17.88 18.45
N GLU A 617 -26.01 -18.73 18.64
CA GLU A 617 -24.96 -18.99 17.64
C GLU A 617 -25.51 -19.50 16.30
N ARG A 618 -26.75 -20.01 16.24
CA ARG A 618 -27.41 -20.41 14.97
C ARG A 618 -27.72 -19.23 14.06
N TYR A 619 -27.91 -18.03 14.61
CA TYR A 619 -28.38 -16.84 13.88
C TYR A 619 -27.37 -15.70 13.84
N LYS A 620 -26.26 -15.85 14.55
CA LYS A 620 -25.15 -14.89 14.53
C LYS A 620 -24.65 -14.62 13.11
N GLY A 621 -24.42 -13.35 12.80
CA GLY A 621 -23.95 -12.88 11.50
C GLY A 621 -24.99 -12.93 10.37
N LYS A 622 -26.18 -13.50 10.60
CA LYS A 622 -27.26 -13.56 9.61
C LYS A 622 -27.95 -12.21 9.46
N ASP A 623 -28.67 -12.08 8.36
CA ASP A 623 -29.59 -10.99 8.11
C ASP A 623 -30.62 -10.83 9.24
N ALA A 624 -30.87 -9.61 9.74
CA ALA A 624 -31.79 -9.35 10.87
C ALA A 624 -33.21 -9.91 10.74
N ARG A 625 -33.69 -10.25 9.52
CA ARG A 625 -35.00 -10.90 9.34
C ARG A 625 -34.98 -12.37 9.78
N VAL A 626 -33.80 -12.91 10.13
CA VAL A 626 -33.63 -14.21 10.79
C VAL A 626 -34.40 -14.29 12.11
N VAL A 627 -34.77 -13.15 12.70
CA VAL A 627 -35.65 -13.09 13.88
C VAL A 627 -36.96 -13.85 13.67
N TYR A 628 -37.49 -13.93 12.44
CA TYR A 628 -38.63 -14.79 12.11
C TYR A 628 -38.38 -16.27 12.42
N LYS A 629 -37.17 -16.76 12.09
CA LYS A 629 -36.79 -18.15 12.36
C LYS A 629 -36.58 -18.38 13.85
N TRP A 630 -35.93 -17.45 14.54
CA TRP A 630 -35.77 -17.50 15.99
C TRP A 630 -37.13 -17.57 16.72
N LEU A 631 -38.15 -16.80 16.28
CA LEU A 631 -39.53 -16.87 16.80
C LEU A 631 -40.24 -18.22 16.56
N ASN A 632 -39.75 -19.02 15.61
CA ASN A 632 -40.30 -20.34 15.27
C ASN A 632 -39.57 -21.50 15.93
N ASP A 633 -38.28 -21.33 16.21
CA ASP A 633 -37.42 -22.36 16.80
C ASP A 633 -37.52 -22.38 18.35
N GLN A 634 -38.40 -21.55 18.93
CA GLN A 634 -38.79 -21.50 20.34
C GLN A 634 -39.95 -22.43 20.68
#